data_AF-A0A6L6R1S9-F1
#
_entry.id   AF-A0A6L6R1S9-F1
#
_cell.length_a   1.000
_cell.length_b   1.000
_cell.length_c   1.000
_cell.angle_alpha   90.00
_cell.angle_beta   90.00
_cell.angle_gamma   90.00
#
_symmetry.space_group_name_H-M   'P 1'
#
loop_
_entity.id
_entity.type
_entity.pdbx_description
1 polymer ?
#
loop_
_entity_poly.entity_id
_entity_poly.type
_entity_poly.pdbx_seq_one_letter_code
_entity_poly.pdbx_strand_id
1 'polypeptide(L)' 'MLQGTDGDLILPVWEPTGDAAVDAALDSLTGLDELDASDHIPVFEAVHQQLHQRLSDINAGS' A
#
# COMPACT_ATOMS: atom_id res chain seq x y z
N MET A 1 12.29 -30.56 4.23
CA MET A 1 12.46 -29.68 3.06
C MET A 1 11.08 -29.38 2.52
N LEU A 2 10.61 -28.15 2.65
CA LEU A 2 9.52 -27.63 1.82
C LEU A 2 10.21 -26.90 0.68
N GLN A 3 10.11 -27.47 -0.53
CA GLN A 3 10.70 -26.88 -1.74
C GLN A 3 9.65 -26.01 -2.43
N GLY A 4 9.99 -24.74 -2.62
CA GLY A 4 9.55 -23.86 -3.72
C GLY A 4 8.08 -23.48 -3.81
N THR A 5 7.76 -22.23 -3.47
CA THR A 5 6.87 -21.38 -4.30
C THR A 5 7.33 -19.93 -4.20
N ASP A 6 8.54 -19.65 -4.65
CA ASP A 6 9.07 -18.28 -4.84
C ASP A 6 8.28 -17.47 -5.91
N GLY A 7 7.16 -18.00 -6.43
CA GLY A 7 6.33 -17.39 -7.46
C GLY A 7 4.82 -17.34 -7.17
N ASP A 8 4.36 -17.80 -6.00
CA ASP A 8 2.93 -17.73 -5.59
C ASP A 8 2.62 -16.48 -4.75
N LEU A 9 3.65 -15.74 -4.34
CA LEU A 9 3.55 -14.48 -3.57
C LEU A 9 3.59 -13.24 -4.48
N ILE A 10 3.21 -13.37 -5.76
CA ILE A 10 2.99 -12.20 -6.61
C ILE A 10 1.66 -11.60 -6.17
N LEU A 11 1.72 -10.54 -5.36
CA LEU A 11 0.54 -9.75 -5.06
C LEU A 11 -0.05 -9.26 -6.39
N PRO A 12 -1.36 -9.45 -6.64
CA PRO A 12 -1.98 -8.93 -7.84
C PRO A 12 -1.76 -7.42 -7.87
N VAL A 13 -1.30 -6.90 -9.03
CA VAL A 13 -1.29 -5.47 -9.27
C VAL A 13 -2.72 -4.95 -9.08
N TRP A 14 -2.93 -3.98 -8.18
CA TRP A 14 -4.26 -3.42 -7.99
C TRP A 14 -4.68 -2.61 -9.21
N GLU A 15 -5.99 -2.53 -9.45
CA GLU A 15 -6.55 -1.54 -10.36
C GLU A 15 -6.61 -0.18 -9.66
N PRO A 16 -6.32 0.94 -10.35
CA PRO A 16 -6.45 2.26 -9.77
C PRO A 16 -7.87 2.52 -9.28
N THR A 17 -8.00 3.10 -8.10
CA THR A 17 -9.27 3.36 -7.42
C THR A 17 -10.04 4.54 -8.04
N GLY A 18 -9.35 5.38 -8.81
CA GLY A 18 -9.89 6.60 -9.39
C GLY A 18 -9.77 7.82 -8.47
N ASP A 19 -9.26 7.64 -7.25
CA ASP A 19 -8.88 8.73 -6.35
C ASP A 19 -7.35 8.85 -6.33
N ALA A 20 -6.83 9.96 -6.87
CA ALA A 20 -5.39 10.16 -7.02
C ALA A 20 -4.61 10.14 -5.69
N ALA A 21 -5.26 10.49 -4.57
CA ALA A 21 -4.59 10.45 -3.26
C ALA A 21 -4.53 9.01 -2.72
N VAL A 22 -5.57 8.21 -2.95
CA VAL A 22 -5.56 6.78 -2.63
C VAL A 22 -4.55 6.05 -3.51
N ASP A 23 -4.55 6.31 -4.82
CA ASP A 23 -3.65 5.66 -5.78
C ASP A 23 -2.17 5.95 -5.46
N ALA A 24 -1.83 7.19 -5.08
CA ALA A 24 -0.47 7.54 -4.67
C ALA A 24 -0.04 6.90 -3.33
N ALA A 25 -0.96 6.79 -2.36
CA ALA A 25 -0.68 6.12 -1.09
C ALA A 25 -0.45 4.63 -1.31
N LEU A 26 -1.23 4.01 -2.19
CA LEU A 26 -1.03 2.62 -2.57
C LEU A 26 0.31 2.46 -3.31
N ASP A 27 0.63 3.28 -4.31
CA ASP A 27 1.90 3.22 -5.07
C ASP A 27 3.14 3.20 -4.15
N SER A 28 3.09 3.87 -3.00
CA SER A 28 4.17 3.83 -2.01
C SER A 28 4.48 2.42 -1.46
N LEU A 29 3.51 1.51 -1.48
CA LEU A 29 3.68 0.12 -1.07
C LEU A 29 4.44 -0.73 -2.11
N THR A 30 4.45 -0.33 -3.38
CA THR A 30 5.18 -1.09 -4.42
C THR A 30 6.70 -0.93 -4.30
N GLY A 31 7.16 0.16 -3.67
CA GLY A 31 8.58 0.40 -3.39
C GLY A 31 9.12 -0.32 -2.15
N LEU A 32 8.29 -1.06 -1.41
CA LEU A 32 8.71 -1.75 -0.18
C LEU A 32 9.75 -2.86 -0.44
N ASP A 33 9.71 -3.51 -1.60
CA ASP A 33 10.67 -4.58 -1.96
C ASP A 33 12.11 -4.05 -2.03
N GLU A 34 12.27 -2.75 -2.31
CA GLU A 34 13.58 -2.08 -2.37
C GLU A 34 14.08 -1.63 -1.00
N LEU A 35 13.25 -1.74 0.05
CA LEU A 35 13.55 -1.29 1.42
C LEU A 35 13.87 -2.47 2.34
N ASP A 36 14.71 -2.22 3.34
CA ASP A 36 14.89 -3.14 4.45
C ASP A 36 13.58 -3.31 5.24
N ALA A 37 13.34 -4.50 5.77
CA ALA A 37 12.10 -4.81 6.51
C ALA A 37 11.87 -3.88 7.72
N SER A 38 12.94 -3.34 8.30
CA SER A 38 12.88 -2.35 9.39
C SER A 38 12.24 -1.03 8.95
N ASP A 39 12.39 -0.66 7.67
CA ASP A 39 11.86 0.56 7.07
C ASP A 39 10.44 0.36 6.51
N HIS A 40 9.89 -0.86 6.54
CA HIS A 40 8.52 -1.11 6.09
C HIS A 40 7.48 -0.53 7.04
N ILE A 41 7.74 -0.60 8.36
CA ILE A 41 6.81 -0.08 9.38
C ILE A 41 6.46 1.39 9.16
N PRO A 42 7.43 2.33 9.05
CA PRO A 42 7.09 3.74 8.86
C PRO A 42 6.34 3.99 7.54
N VAL A 43 6.60 3.21 6.49
CA VAL A 43 5.85 3.30 5.22
C VAL A 43 4.40 2.84 5.41
N PHE A 44 4.17 1.69 6.06
CA PHE A 44 2.81 1.21 6.34
C PHE A 44 2.02 2.20 7.20
N GLU A 45 2.65 2.79 8.24
CA GLU A 45 2.00 3.81 9.07
C GLU A 45 1.63 5.04 8.26
N ALA A 46 2.53 5.53 7.40
CA ALA A 46 2.27 6.68 6.54
C ALA A 46 1.10 6.43 5.58
N VAL A 47 1.10 5.29 4.89
CA VAL A 47 0.01 4.90 3.97
C VAL A 47 -1.31 4.78 4.72
N HIS A 48 -1.32 4.14 5.89
CA HIS A 48 -2.52 4.01 6.71
C HIS A 48 -3.09 5.38 7.13
N GLN A 49 -2.24 6.31 7.56
CA GLN A 49 -2.66 7.68 7.90
C GLN A 49 -3.23 8.43 6.69
N GLN A 50 -2.58 8.34 5.53
CA GLN A 50 -3.04 8.99 4.29
C GLN A 50 -4.41 8.47 3.85
N LEU A 51 -4.61 7.16 3.86
CA LEU A 51 -5.88 6.54 3.48
C LEU A 51 -6.99 6.91 4.48
N HIS A 52 -6.70 6.86 5.79
CA HIS A 52 -7.66 7.25 6.81
C HIS A 52 -8.06 8.72 6.71
N GLN A 53 -7.09 9.60 6.44
CA GLN A 53 -7.35 11.02 6.21
C GLN A 53 -8.22 11.24 4.98
N ARG A 54 -7.94 10.53 3.87
CA ARG A 54 -8.72 10.67 2.65
C ARG A 54 -10.17 10.19 2.82
N LEU A 55 -10.36 9.04 3.48
CA LEU A 55 -11.68 8.53 3.82
C LEU A 55 -12.45 9.49 4.74
N SER A 56 -11.77 10.08 5.73
CA SER A 56 -12.38 11.07 6.61
C SER A 56 -12.83 12.33 5.86
N ASP A 57 -12.03 12.80 4.89
CA ASP A 57 -12.34 13.96 4.04
C ASP A 57 -13.58 13.71 3.17
N ILE A 58 -13.65 12.53 2.54
CA ILE A 58 -14.82 12.09 1.74
C ILE A 58 -16.09 12.03 2.62
N ASN A 59 -15.97 11.46 3.81
CA ASN A 59 -17.09 11.36 4.75
C ASN A 59 -17.53 12.72 5.30
N ALA A 60 -16.61 13.66 5.50
CA ALA A 60 -16.91 15.01 5.99
C ALA A 60 -17.49 15.95 4.91
N GLY A 61 -17.21 15.67 3.63
CA GLY A 61 -17.72 16.42 2.48
C GLY A 61 -19.02 15.89 1.88
N SER A 62 -19.63 14.86 2.49
CA SER A 62 -20.91 14.26 2.09
C SER A 62 -22.11 14.86 2.82
#